data_AF-A0A815EMJ8-F1
#
_entry.id   AF-A0A815EMJ8-F1
#
_cell.length_a   1.000
_cell.length_b   1.000
_cell.length_c   1.000
_cell.angle_alpha   90.00
_cell.angle_beta   90.00
_cell.angle_gamma   90.00
#
_symmetry.space_group_name_H-M   'P 1'
#
loop_
_entity.id
_entity.type
_entity.pdbx_description
1 polymer ?
#
loop_
_entity_poly.entity_id
_entity_poly.type
_entity_poly.pdbx_seq_one_letter_code
_entity_poly.pdbx_strand_id
1 'polypeptide(L)'
;MPDTTSPKPPYAIHESAPQLQYTATHTLKTTITQTYKTRRMTTNQLERVAIIGAGPGGLTLARILQLKGVEVEFYERENSMNARSQAGSLDLHTESGQYALQTAELFDKFKELCRPEGED
;
A
#
# COMPACT_ATOMS: atom_id res chain seq x y z
N MET A 1 8.89 17.25 62.26
CA MET A 1 9.16 15.80 62.19
C MET A 1 9.49 15.45 60.74
N PRO A 2 10.77 15.27 60.38
CA PRO A 2 11.20 14.51 59.21
C PRO A 2 11.38 13.01 59.59
N ASP A 3 12.02 12.23 58.70
CA ASP A 3 12.60 10.87 58.91
C ASP A 3 11.66 9.66 58.61
N THR A 4 12.01 8.57 57.89
CA THR A 4 13.09 8.26 56.90
C THR A 4 12.62 7.19 55.88
N THR A 5 13.42 7.00 54.82
CA THR A 5 13.41 5.93 53.81
C THR A 5 13.85 4.53 54.34
N SER A 6 13.65 3.49 53.52
CA SER A 6 14.44 2.22 53.40
C SER A 6 13.86 0.88 53.93
N PRO A 7 14.24 -0.31 53.35
CA PRO A 7 13.23 -1.32 52.97
C PRO A 7 13.53 -2.84 53.24
N LYS A 8 12.50 -3.69 53.06
CA LYS A 8 12.54 -5.16 52.78
C LYS A 8 13.22 -6.05 53.87
N PRO A 9 13.31 -7.40 53.74
CA PRO A 9 12.74 -8.33 52.75
C PRO A 9 11.44 -8.95 53.34
N PRO A 10 11.15 -10.28 53.50
CA PRO A 10 11.65 -11.54 52.90
C PRO A 10 10.84 -11.89 51.61
N TYR A 11 10.66 -13.10 51.05
CA TYR A 11 11.15 -14.48 51.27
C TYR A 11 11.58 -15.06 49.91
N ALA A 12 12.60 -15.92 49.89
CA ALA A 12 12.81 -16.88 48.80
C ALA A 12 12.43 -18.27 49.32
N ILE A 13 11.60 -19.00 48.58
CA ILE A 13 11.38 -20.43 48.78
C ILE A 13 11.48 -21.15 47.45
N HIS A 14 12.32 -22.18 47.41
CA HIS A 14 12.27 -23.23 46.40
C HIS A 14 11.03 -24.08 46.65
N GLU A 15 10.29 -24.45 45.61
CA GLU A 15 9.52 -25.67 45.64
C GLU A 15 9.54 -26.38 44.27
N SER A 16 9.56 -27.71 44.33
CA SER A 16 9.87 -28.59 43.22
C SER A 16 8.66 -28.85 42.31
N ALA A 17 8.92 -29.13 41.04
CA ALA A 17 7.88 -29.47 40.05
C ALA A 17 7.12 -30.77 40.43
N PRO A 18 5.90 -30.95 39.88
CA PRO A 18 5.84 -31.80 38.69
C PRO A 18 5.02 -31.19 37.53
N GLN A 19 5.42 -31.51 36.29
CA GLN A 19 4.58 -31.24 35.11
C GLN A 19 3.43 -32.25 35.02
N LEU A 20 2.25 -31.80 34.58
CA LEU A 20 1.38 -32.58 33.67
C LEU A 20 0.28 -31.68 33.05
N GLN A 21 0.45 -31.41 31.74
CA GLN A 21 -0.60 -31.16 30.75
C GLN A 21 -1.64 -30.04 31.01
N TYR A 22 -1.42 -28.87 30.38
CA TYR A 22 -2.53 -28.10 29.78
C TYR A 22 -2.27 -27.95 28.28
N THR A 23 -3.24 -28.36 27.48
CA THR A 23 -3.04 -28.73 26.06
C THR A 23 -3.25 -27.56 25.09
N ALA A 24 -2.50 -27.64 23.98
CA ALA A 24 -2.53 -26.78 22.80
C ALA A 24 -3.81 -25.94 22.54
N THR A 25 -3.69 -24.60 22.53
CA THR A 25 -4.46 -23.66 21.67
C THR A 25 -4.05 -22.16 21.79
N HIS A 26 -2.77 -21.81 22.06
CA HIS A 26 -2.38 -20.39 22.25
C HIS A 26 -1.42 -19.76 21.21
N THR A 27 -1.01 -20.47 20.15
CA THR A 27 0.07 -19.99 19.26
C THR A 27 -0.25 -20.10 17.77
N LEU A 28 -1.29 -19.40 17.28
CA LEU A 28 -1.59 -19.33 15.84
C LEU A 28 -1.97 -17.94 15.28
N LYS A 29 -2.40 -16.96 16.09
CA LYS A 29 -2.81 -15.64 15.57
C LYS A 29 -1.64 -14.71 15.20
N THR A 30 -0.44 -14.95 15.71
CA THR A 30 0.74 -14.09 15.44
C THR A 30 1.50 -14.48 14.17
N THR A 31 1.35 -15.73 13.70
CA THR A 31 2.18 -16.30 12.62
C THR A 31 1.79 -15.79 11.22
N ILE A 32 0.52 -15.42 11.01
CA ILE A 32 0.03 -14.98 9.68
C ILE A 32 0.46 -13.55 9.32
N THR A 33 0.66 -12.69 10.32
CA THR A 33 1.04 -11.27 10.15
C THR A 33 2.48 -11.09 9.67
N GLN A 34 3.38 -12.03 9.98
CA GLN A 34 4.82 -11.86 9.75
C GLN A 34 5.25 -12.22 8.31
N THR A 35 4.51 -13.09 7.64
CA THR A 35 4.91 -13.68 6.35
C THR A 35 4.89 -12.66 5.20
N TYR A 36 3.97 -11.70 5.19
CA TYR A 36 3.89 -10.69 4.12
C TYR A 36 4.88 -9.52 4.27
N LYS A 37 5.58 -9.39 5.41
CA LYS A 37 6.55 -8.30 5.64
C LYS A 37 8.01 -8.72 5.44
N THR A 38 8.28 -10.00 5.18
CA THR A 38 9.63 -10.59 5.21
C THR A 38 10.10 -11.06 3.82
N ARG A 39 9.71 -10.36 2.74
CA ARG A 39 10.22 -10.60 1.36
C ARG A 39 10.96 -9.40 0.76
N ARG A 40 11.81 -8.76 1.57
CA ARG A 40 12.90 -7.89 1.10
C ARG A 40 14.22 -8.26 1.78
N MET A 41 14.68 -9.48 1.50
CA MET A 41 16.07 -9.89 1.67
C MET A 41 16.44 -10.74 0.46
N THR A 42 17.63 -10.50 -0.11
CA THR A 42 18.25 -11.22 -1.24
C THR A 42 17.61 -11.11 -2.63
N THR A 43 17.21 -9.90 -3.05
CA THR A 43 17.51 -9.37 -4.40
C THR A 43 17.35 -7.84 -4.39
N ASN A 44 18.38 -7.09 -4.77
CA ASN A 44 18.25 -5.66 -5.05
C ASN A 44 17.67 -5.48 -6.47
N GLN A 45 16.46 -5.96 -6.65
CA GLN A 45 15.67 -5.80 -7.88
C GLN A 45 14.42 -5.05 -7.47
N LEU A 46 14.33 -3.78 -7.87
CA LEU A 46 13.06 -3.08 -7.87
C LEU A 46 12.09 -3.91 -8.71
N GLU A 47 10.90 -4.18 -8.18
CA GLU A 47 9.86 -4.83 -8.96
C GLU A 47 9.51 -3.89 -10.11
N ARG A 48 9.93 -4.30 -11.33
CA ARG A 48 9.73 -3.55 -12.56
C ARG A 48 8.46 -4.03 -13.25
N VAL A 49 7.57 -3.10 -13.58
CA VAL A 49 6.33 -3.36 -14.30
C VAL A 49 6.41 -2.72 -15.68
N ALA A 50 6.35 -3.56 -16.72
CA ALA A 50 6.14 -3.09 -18.09
C ALA A 50 4.65 -2.90 -18.36
N ILE A 51 4.25 -1.71 -18.82
CA ILE A 51 2.88 -1.38 -19.21
C ILE A 51 2.84 -1.24 -20.74
N ILE A 52 2.04 -2.10 -21.38
CA ILE A 52 1.79 -2.02 -22.82
C ILE A 52 0.59 -1.10 -23.05
N GLY A 53 0.84 0.06 -23.67
CA GLY A 53 -0.15 1.11 -23.92
C GLY A 53 -0.08 2.28 -22.94
N ALA A 54 0.26 3.47 -23.44
CA ALA A 54 0.30 4.73 -22.71
C ALA A 54 -1.03 5.53 -22.83
N GLY A 55 -2.17 4.82 -22.90
CA GLY A 55 -3.50 5.41 -22.82
C GLY A 55 -3.87 5.86 -21.39
N PRO A 56 -5.04 6.50 -21.20
CA PRO A 56 -5.43 7.08 -19.90
C PRO A 56 -5.42 6.05 -18.75
N GLY A 57 -5.90 4.82 -18.99
CA GLY A 57 -5.84 3.74 -17.99
C GLY A 57 -4.41 3.29 -17.66
N GLY A 58 -3.54 3.15 -18.66
CA GLY A 58 -2.14 2.75 -18.48
C GLY A 58 -1.31 3.81 -17.75
N LEU A 59 -1.47 5.08 -18.11
CA LEU A 59 -0.84 6.22 -17.42
C LEU A 59 -1.34 6.35 -15.97
N THR A 60 -2.63 6.14 -15.72
CA THR A 60 -3.20 6.16 -14.36
C THR A 60 -2.65 5.01 -13.51
N LEU A 61 -2.60 3.79 -14.06
CA LEU A 61 -1.99 2.63 -13.39
C LEU A 61 -0.52 2.90 -13.04
N ALA A 62 0.26 3.42 -13.98
CA ALA A 62 1.66 3.77 -13.75
C ALA A 62 1.85 4.77 -12.61
N ARG A 63 1.02 5.82 -12.56
CA ARG A 63 1.06 6.82 -11.49
C ARG A 63 0.80 6.17 -10.12
N ILE A 64 -0.20 5.30 -10.02
CA ILE A 64 -0.53 4.57 -8.79
C ILE A 64 0.61 3.61 -8.37
N LEU A 65 1.28 2.96 -9.33
CA LEU A 65 2.43 2.10 -9.08
C LEU A 65 3.66 2.91 -8.61
N GLN A 66 3.95 4.04 -9.26
CA GLN A 66 5.03 4.95 -8.86
C GLN A 66 4.83 5.52 -7.46
N LEU A 67 3.60 5.88 -7.08
CA LEU A 67 3.24 6.29 -5.71
C LEU A 67 3.51 5.20 -4.66
N LYS A 68 3.50 3.92 -5.07
CA LYS A 68 3.83 2.77 -4.22
C LYS A 68 5.32 2.37 -4.28
N GLY A 69 6.15 3.13 -4.99
CA GLY A 69 7.59 2.87 -5.12
C GLY A 69 7.94 1.72 -6.07
N VAL A 70 7.08 1.43 -7.05
CA VAL A 70 7.30 0.44 -8.12
C VAL A 70 7.89 1.14 -9.34
N GLU A 71 8.92 0.54 -9.95
CA GLU A 71 9.54 1.06 -11.18
C GLU A 71 8.66 0.65 -12.38
N VAL A 72 8.34 1.61 -13.26
CA VAL A 72 7.40 1.40 -14.38
C VAL A 72 8.05 1.80 -15.70
N GLU A 73 7.98 0.91 -16.68
CA GLU A 73 8.37 1.15 -18.07
C GLU A 73 7.16 1.06 -18.99
N PHE A 74 7.12 1.88 -20.05
CA PHE A 74 6.02 1.91 -21.01
C PHE A 74 6.45 1.44 -22.39
N TYR A 75 5.55 0.71 -23.05
CA TYR A 75 5.65 0.35 -24.46
C TYR A 75 4.38 0.82 -25.16
N GLU A 76 4.49 1.92 -25.92
CA GLU A 76 3.40 2.48 -26.73
C GLU A 76 3.74 2.34 -28.21
N ARG A 77 2.71 2.15 -29.04
CA ARG A 77 2.82 2.00 -30.50
C ARG A 77 3.00 3.35 -31.20
N GLU A 78 2.44 4.42 -30.63
CA GLU A 78 2.56 5.77 -31.16
C GLU A 78 3.96 6.37 -30.94
N ASN A 79 4.55 6.94 -32.01
CA ASN A 79 5.91 7.48 -31.98
C ASN A 79 6.08 8.77 -31.15
N SER A 80 4.98 9.42 -30.74
CA SER A 80 5.02 10.63 -29.90
C SER A 80 3.68 10.88 -29.22
N MET A 81 3.68 11.72 -28.18
CA MET A 81 2.46 12.16 -27.46
C MET A 81 1.42 12.85 -28.38
N ASN A 82 1.88 13.45 -29.49
CA ASN A 82 1.04 14.20 -30.43
C ASN A 82 0.75 13.42 -31.73
N ALA A 83 1.02 12.11 -31.77
CA ALA A 83 0.87 11.30 -32.99
C ALA A 83 -0.59 11.15 -33.46
N ARG A 84 -1.56 11.32 -32.56
CA ARG A 84 -2.99 11.37 -32.86
C ARG A 84 -3.56 12.75 -32.53
N SER A 85 -4.52 13.20 -33.32
CA SER A 85 -5.40 14.30 -32.93
C SER A 85 -6.20 13.92 -31.70
N GLN A 86 -6.48 14.90 -30.82
CA GLN A 86 -7.34 14.73 -29.66
C GLN A 86 -8.70 14.12 -30.07
N ALA A 87 -9.12 13.07 -29.36
CA ALA A 87 -10.44 12.45 -29.55
C ALA A 87 -11.53 13.25 -28.83
N GLY A 88 -12.77 12.74 -28.83
CA GLY A 88 -13.85 13.29 -28.02
C GLY A 88 -13.57 13.26 -26.50
N SER A 89 -14.49 13.84 -25.73
CA SER A 89 -14.48 13.73 -24.27
C SER A 89 -14.60 12.28 -23.81
N LEU A 90 -14.15 12.00 -22.59
CA LEU A 90 -14.34 10.73 -21.90
C LEU A 90 -14.94 10.99 -20.54
N ASP A 91 -16.11 10.44 -20.29
CA ASP A 91 -16.82 10.58 -19.02
C ASP A 91 -16.23 9.64 -17.98
N LEU A 92 -16.04 10.15 -16.76
CA LEU A 92 -15.46 9.41 -15.64
C LEU A 92 -16.46 9.36 -14.50
N HIS A 93 -17.03 8.19 -14.26
CA HIS A 93 -17.96 7.96 -13.16
C HIS A 93 -17.24 7.84 -11.80
N THR A 94 -17.97 8.10 -10.72
CA THR A 94 -17.46 8.25 -9.36
C THR A 94 -16.77 6.99 -8.84
N GLU A 95 -17.43 5.84 -9.02
CA GLU A 95 -17.02 4.52 -8.52
C GLU A 95 -15.88 3.87 -9.32
N SER A 96 -15.46 4.49 -10.42
CA SER A 96 -14.48 3.93 -11.36
C SER A 96 -13.42 4.96 -11.76
N GLY A 97 -13.71 5.80 -12.76
CA GLY A 97 -12.75 6.75 -13.33
C GLY A 97 -12.27 7.80 -12.33
N GLN A 98 -13.18 8.41 -11.58
CA GLN A 98 -12.81 9.42 -10.58
C GLN A 98 -12.07 8.80 -9.39
N TYR A 99 -12.51 7.63 -8.91
CA TYR A 99 -11.81 6.88 -7.87
C TYR A 99 -10.36 6.51 -8.27
N ALA A 100 -10.12 6.16 -9.53
CA ALA A 100 -8.77 5.92 -10.04
C ALA A 100 -7.92 7.20 -10.01
N LEU A 101 -8.48 8.35 -10.39
CA LEU A 101 -7.78 9.65 -10.32
C LEU A 101 -7.54 10.14 -8.88
N GLN A 102 -8.44 9.83 -7.94
CA GLN A 102 -8.23 10.06 -6.50
C GLN A 102 -7.06 9.21 -5.99
N THR A 103 -7.04 7.92 -6.34
CA THR A 103 -5.96 6.98 -5.99
C THR A 103 -4.61 7.37 -6.62
N ALA A 104 -4.63 8.08 -7.75
CA ALA A 104 -3.45 8.59 -8.46
C ALA A 104 -2.96 9.97 -7.97
N GLU A 105 -3.66 10.60 -7.01
CA GLU A 105 -3.45 11.99 -6.54
C GLU A 105 -3.59 13.04 -7.66
N LEU A 106 -4.48 12.79 -8.63
CA LEU A 106 -4.73 13.65 -9.79
C LEU A 106 -6.13 14.31 -9.79
N PHE A 107 -7.01 13.92 -8.87
CA PHE A 107 -8.42 14.34 -8.89
C PHE A 107 -8.63 15.86 -8.76
N ASP A 108 -7.79 16.57 -8.01
CA ASP A 108 -7.91 18.04 -7.90
C ASP A 108 -7.57 18.73 -9.23
N LYS A 109 -6.46 18.34 -9.87
CA LYS A 109 -6.10 18.81 -11.23
C LYS A 109 -7.12 18.41 -12.29
N PHE A 110 -7.77 17.27 -12.12
CA PHE A 110 -8.87 16.86 -13.01
C PHE A 110 -10.06 17.82 -12.89
N LYS A 111 -10.48 18.21 -11.67
CA LYS A 111 -11.56 19.21 -11.47
C LYS A 111 -11.24 20.58 -12.07
N GLU A 112 -9.97 20.96 -12.16
CA GLU A 112 -9.55 22.20 -12.82
C GLU A 112 -9.69 22.17 -14.36
N LEU A 113 -9.75 20.98 -14.96
CA LEU A 113 -9.68 20.76 -16.41
C LEU A 113 -10.92 20.08 -17.01
N CYS A 114 -11.73 19.39 -16.20
CA CYS A 114 -12.92 18.71 -16.66
C CYS A 114 -14.05 19.69 -16.99
N ARG A 115 -15.03 19.23 -17.78
CA ARG A 115 -16.25 19.97 -18.09
C ARG A 115 -17.41 19.27 -17.38
N PRO A 116 -17.92 19.80 -16.26
CA PRO A 116 -19.00 19.16 -15.51
C PRO A 116 -20.34 19.19 -16.26
N GLU A 117 -20.55 20.22 -17.10
CA GLU A 117 -21.75 20.44 -17.94
C GLU A 117 -21.84 19.49 -19.16
N GLY A 118 -21.38 18.24 -19.03
CA GLY A 118 -21.31 17.26 -20.14
C GLY A 118 -22.56 16.38 -20.31
N GLU A 119 -23.43 16.33 -19.29
CA GLU A 119 -24.65 15.52 -19.23
C GLU A 119 -25.91 16.42 -19.24
N ASP A 120 -26.21 17.02 -20.40
CA ASP A 120 -27.48 17.73 -20.72
C ASP A 120 -28.16 17.10 -21.96
#